data_AF-A0A1G4K512-F1
#
_entry.id   AF-A0A1G4K512-F1
#
_cell.length_a   1.000
_cell.length_b   1.000
_cell.length_c   1.000
_cell.angle_alpha   90.00
_cell.angle_beta   90.00
_cell.angle_gamma   90.00
#
_symmetry.space_group_name_H-M   'P 1'
#
loop_
_entity.id
_entity.type
_entity.pdbx_description
1 polymer ?
#
loop_
_entity_poly.entity_id
_entity_poly.type
_entity_poly.pdbx_seq_one_letter_code
_entity_poly.pdbx_strand_id
1 'polypeptide(L)'
;MKYSGIIAAFLVLLEGRQAAAFFVQKPYESTRILRPHAVRVNTHDLNKRDTAPAFESLQDEWSAGVVGVQAMRFEKSTAVAEICKKDVHNIETAGQLYQLQQSCRSISGTLQIVDFMDPVIDLGGIQSINGDLIIENLPEVVRIQGHNLASVGGTFKIDSLTSLTSVYLPALHHFDVMEWKVVPTLTSLSLAPNISHAKKVTISDTSLVGIDVLENIEDLEILNINNNRYMEYVKSNVKQVHEQLSISSNARELQVEMPSLLWANNLTVRDVASINFPRLQHVNKSLEIIENNFESFEAPLLKTIGGTLGVIQNSRLAQVNFSNVTTIQGGLMIANNSNIEKIDFLPELREIGGAIQFIGSFHDTEFPKLRLVRGSALVRTTSSALDCGKWITPATGNSIIRGGRIVCTSGQSRNIARVSEDGKLLDHQETQFDIKPDATDKTNVGSSVVDKSKISSFGYSLALGWAVLMMCATSIQ
;
A
#
# COMPACT_ATOMS: atom_id res chain seq x y z
N MET A 1 49.99 14.27 1.12
CA MET A 1 51.17 13.66 0.47
C MET A 1 50.70 12.57 -0.50
N LYS A 2 51.50 12.30 -1.54
CA LYS A 2 51.41 11.25 -2.60
C LYS A 2 50.55 10.00 -2.20
N TYR A 3 49.77 9.38 -3.09
CA TYR A 3 49.89 9.25 -4.56
C TYR A 3 48.54 9.36 -5.31
N SER A 4 48.64 9.73 -6.59
CA SER A 4 47.59 9.65 -7.61
C SER A 4 48.02 8.68 -8.71
N GLY A 5 47.07 8.06 -9.43
CA GLY A 5 47.28 7.66 -10.82
C GLY A 5 46.83 6.26 -11.23
N ILE A 6 46.52 6.15 -12.54
CA ILE A 6 46.24 4.94 -13.35
C ILE A 6 44.79 4.41 -13.20
N ILE A 7 43.80 4.96 -13.94
CA ILE A 7 43.50 4.75 -15.39
C ILE A 7 42.89 3.35 -15.61
N ALA A 8 41.58 3.18 -15.82
CA ALA A 8 40.75 3.65 -16.94
C ALA A 8 41.04 2.97 -18.29
N ALA A 9 40.61 1.71 -18.44
CA ALA A 9 40.35 1.07 -19.73
C ALA A 9 39.40 -0.13 -19.57
N PHE A 10 38.25 -0.08 -20.23
CA PHE A 10 37.41 -1.15 -20.80
C PHE A 10 35.92 -0.73 -20.85
N LEU A 11 35.68 0.38 -21.54
CA LEU A 11 34.48 0.52 -22.36
C LEU A 11 34.73 -0.18 -23.71
N VAL A 12 33.68 -0.45 -24.49
CA VAL A 12 33.68 -1.22 -25.75
C VAL A 12 33.76 -2.74 -25.57
N LEU A 13 32.58 -3.35 -25.36
CA LEU A 13 32.07 -4.46 -26.17
C LEU A 13 30.64 -4.80 -25.76
N LEU A 14 29.66 -4.29 -26.52
CA LEU A 14 28.32 -4.86 -26.83
C LEU A 14 27.31 -3.76 -27.22
N GLU A 15 27.58 -3.08 -28.33
CA GLU A 15 26.48 -2.62 -29.18
C GLU A 15 25.94 -3.81 -29.99
N GLY A 16 24.64 -3.80 -30.28
CA GLY A 16 24.08 -4.61 -31.37
C GLY A 16 23.29 -5.86 -30.97
N ARG A 17 22.03 -5.68 -30.55
CA ARG A 17 20.86 -6.01 -31.39
C ARG A 17 19.54 -5.73 -30.66
N GLN A 18 18.96 -4.55 -30.91
CA GLN A 18 17.52 -4.39 -30.76
C GLN A 18 16.83 -5.08 -31.94
N ALA A 19 16.07 -6.15 -31.68
CA ALA A 19 15.18 -6.73 -32.67
C ALA A 19 13.78 -6.10 -32.50
N ALA A 20 13.46 -5.12 -33.36
CA ALA A 20 12.12 -4.54 -33.40
C ALA A 20 11.13 -5.56 -33.96
N ALA A 21 10.34 -6.18 -33.08
CA ALA A 21 9.22 -7.03 -33.48
C ALA A 21 8.04 -6.16 -33.94
N PHE A 22 7.99 -5.86 -35.23
CA PHE A 22 6.80 -5.29 -35.88
C PHE A 22 5.61 -6.25 -35.75
N PHE A 23 4.67 -5.97 -34.85
CA PHE A 23 3.39 -6.67 -34.84
C PHE A 23 2.49 -6.12 -35.94
N VAL A 24 2.45 -6.83 -37.07
CA VAL A 24 1.53 -6.55 -38.17
C VAL A 24 0.11 -6.95 -37.75
N GLN A 25 -0.71 -5.98 -37.34
CA GLN A 25 -2.16 -6.19 -37.26
C GLN A 25 -2.72 -6.38 -38.66
N LYS A 26 -3.16 -7.61 -38.99
CA LYS A 26 -4.01 -7.86 -40.16
C LYS A 26 -5.43 -7.36 -39.89
N PRO A 27 -6.13 -6.86 -40.92
CA PRO A 27 -7.45 -6.25 -40.77
C PRO A 27 -8.52 -7.30 -40.46
N TYR A 28 -9.46 -6.94 -39.58
CA TYR A 28 -10.66 -7.72 -39.30
C TYR A 28 -11.70 -7.49 -40.42
N GLU A 29 -12.19 -8.55 -41.04
CA GLU A 29 -13.20 -8.46 -42.11
C GLU A 29 -14.56 -8.02 -41.56
N SER A 30 -15.10 -6.92 -42.11
CA SER A 30 -16.46 -6.46 -41.80
C SER A 30 -17.41 -6.84 -42.94
N THR A 31 -18.26 -7.83 -42.69
CA THR A 31 -19.45 -8.11 -43.52
C THR A 31 -20.66 -7.33 -43.00
N ARG A 32 -21.63 -7.08 -43.90
CA ARG A 32 -22.47 -5.88 -43.89
C ARG A 32 -23.77 -5.95 -43.07
N ILE A 33 -24.03 -4.86 -42.34
CA ILE A 33 -25.27 -4.05 -42.31
C ILE A 33 -26.62 -4.76 -42.14
N LEU A 34 -27.31 -4.43 -41.05
CA LEU A 34 -28.71 -3.94 -41.10
C LEU A 34 -28.94 -2.90 -39.98
N ARG A 35 -29.56 -1.76 -40.29
CA ARG A 35 -30.01 -0.74 -39.31
C ARG A 35 -31.52 -0.51 -39.45
N PRO A 36 -32.28 -0.33 -38.36
CA PRO A 36 -33.60 0.30 -38.42
C PRO A 36 -33.56 1.78 -38.01
N HIS A 37 -33.98 2.63 -38.96
CA HIS A 37 -34.84 3.81 -38.79
C HIS A 37 -34.49 4.91 -37.75
N ALA A 38 -34.02 6.04 -38.29
CA ALA A 38 -34.15 7.35 -37.66
C ALA A 38 -35.52 7.96 -37.99
N VAL A 39 -36.17 8.60 -37.01
CA VAL A 39 -37.40 9.37 -37.23
C VAL A 39 -37.04 10.72 -37.85
N ARG A 40 -37.56 11.00 -39.05
CA ARG A 40 -37.62 12.36 -39.63
C ARG A 40 -39.08 12.79 -39.70
N VAL A 41 -39.44 13.82 -38.94
CA VAL A 41 -40.70 14.56 -39.16
C VAL A 41 -40.43 15.55 -40.28
N ASN A 42 -41.21 15.47 -41.36
CA ASN A 42 -41.13 16.42 -42.48
C ASN A 42 -42.48 17.13 -42.60
N THR A 43 -42.46 18.46 -42.59
CA THR A 43 -43.65 19.32 -42.57
C THR A 43 -44.06 19.71 -43.98
N HIS A 44 -45.18 19.18 -44.48
CA HIS A 44 -45.93 19.77 -45.59
C HIS A 44 -47.43 19.45 -45.48
N ASP A 45 -48.25 20.37 -46.01
CA ASP A 45 -49.72 20.34 -46.15
C ASP A 45 -50.59 20.31 -44.87
N LEU A 46 -50.80 21.51 -44.31
CA LEU A 46 -52.04 21.88 -43.60
C LEU A 46 -52.81 22.91 -44.43
N ASN A 47 -53.99 22.52 -44.93
CA ASN A 47 -54.85 23.41 -45.73
C ASN A 47 -55.84 24.20 -44.86
N LYS A 48 -55.70 25.53 -44.89
CA LYS A 48 -56.72 26.60 -44.80
C LYS A 48 -57.92 26.46 -43.84
N ARG A 49 -57.98 27.41 -42.90
CA ARG A 49 -58.99 28.51 -42.81
C ARG A 49 -58.39 29.61 -41.92
N ASP A 50 -58.14 30.81 -42.47
CA ASP A 50 -59.01 32.00 -42.37
C ASP A 50 -59.17 32.44 -40.89
N THR A 51 -58.69 33.59 -40.39
CA THR A 51 -58.46 34.91 -41.03
C THR A 51 -57.25 35.69 -40.47
N ALA A 52 -56.73 36.64 -41.27
CA ALA A 52 -55.79 37.72 -40.90
C ALA A 52 -56.55 39.08 -40.94
N PRO A 53 -55.95 40.29 -40.72
CA PRO A 53 -54.54 40.64 -40.47
C PRO A 53 -54.25 41.75 -39.41
N ALA A 54 -52.95 41.98 -39.16
CA ALA A 54 -52.23 43.26 -38.89
C ALA A 54 -52.84 44.40 -38.03
N PHE A 55 -52.05 44.97 -37.11
CA PHE A 55 -51.31 46.24 -37.39
C PHE A 55 -50.21 46.56 -36.34
N GLU A 56 -49.27 47.41 -36.73
CA GLU A 56 -48.33 48.10 -35.83
C GLU A 56 -49.03 49.24 -35.05
N SER A 57 -48.34 49.72 -34.00
CA SER A 57 -48.49 51.01 -33.32
C SER A 57 -49.88 51.42 -32.79
N LEU A 58 -49.96 51.66 -31.48
CA LEU A 58 -50.03 53.02 -30.98
C LEU A 58 -49.81 53.09 -29.47
N GLN A 59 -49.57 54.32 -29.02
CA GLN A 59 -49.19 54.70 -27.66
C GLN A 59 -50.42 54.97 -26.78
N ASP A 60 -50.19 54.91 -25.47
CA ASP A 60 -50.99 55.51 -24.40
C ASP A 60 -52.32 54.86 -23.95
N GLU A 61 -52.57 55.12 -22.66
CA GLU A 61 -53.89 55.16 -22.01
C GLU A 61 -54.66 53.84 -21.77
N TRP A 62 -54.45 53.23 -20.59
CA TRP A 62 -55.33 53.49 -19.43
C TRP A 62 -54.75 53.02 -18.09
N SER A 63 -54.90 53.90 -17.10
CA SER A 63 -54.45 53.71 -15.71
C SER A 63 -55.52 53.06 -14.85
N ALA A 64 -55.26 51.88 -14.28
CA ALA A 64 -56.04 51.34 -13.16
C ALA A 64 -55.19 50.38 -12.31
N GLY A 65 -54.99 50.71 -11.04
CA GLY A 65 -53.92 50.15 -10.21
C GLY A 65 -54.04 48.66 -9.85
N VAL A 66 -52.88 48.01 -9.89
CA VAL A 66 -52.52 46.93 -8.95
C VAL A 66 -51.23 47.34 -8.27
N VAL A 67 -51.33 47.82 -7.04
CA VAL A 67 -50.17 48.14 -6.19
C VAL A 67 -49.68 46.87 -5.52
N GLY A 68 -48.37 46.62 -5.60
CA GLY A 68 -47.68 45.87 -4.54
C GLY A 68 -47.63 44.35 -4.65
N VAL A 69 -47.18 43.81 -5.77
CA VAL A 69 -46.34 42.59 -5.73
C VAL A 69 -44.97 42.96 -6.27
N GLN A 70 -43.96 42.99 -5.39
CA GLN A 70 -42.58 43.15 -5.81
C GLN A 70 -42.21 41.96 -6.68
N ALA A 71 -41.98 42.20 -7.97
CA ALA A 71 -41.33 41.21 -8.82
C ALA A 71 -39.97 40.89 -8.19
N MET A 72 -39.82 39.67 -7.68
CA MET A 72 -38.53 39.17 -7.24
C MET A 72 -37.58 39.28 -8.43
N ARG A 73 -36.62 40.21 -8.33
CA ARG A 73 -35.44 40.20 -9.19
C ARG A 73 -34.84 38.81 -9.01
N PHE A 74 -34.77 38.04 -10.10
CA PHE A 74 -33.76 37.01 -10.20
C PHE A 74 -32.41 37.72 -10.07
N GLU A 75 -31.82 37.64 -8.88
CA GLU A 75 -30.46 38.14 -8.68
C GLU A 75 -29.55 37.31 -9.57
N LYS A 76 -29.08 38.00 -10.61
CA LYS A 76 -28.09 37.52 -11.56
C LYS A 76 -26.92 36.98 -10.75
N SER A 77 -26.59 35.70 -10.98
CA SER A 77 -25.48 34.95 -10.39
C SER A 77 -24.40 35.87 -9.81
N THR A 78 -24.26 35.87 -8.48
CA THR A 78 -23.24 36.66 -7.79
C THR A 78 -21.89 36.27 -8.37
N ALA A 79 -21.26 37.23 -9.07
CA ALA A 79 -19.94 37.02 -9.63
C ALA A 79 -19.02 36.63 -8.48
N VAL A 80 -18.45 35.42 -8.53
CA VAL A 80 -17.46 34.94 -7.56
C VAL A 80 -16.41 36.04 -7.39
N ALA A 81 -16.25 36.54 -6.17
CA ALA A 81 -15.39 37.68 -5.91
C ALA A 81 -13.97 37.37 -6.39
N GLU A 82 -13.32 38.34 -7.05
CA GLU A 82 -12.08 38.08 -7.78
C GLU A 82 -10.97 37.50 -6.88
N ILE A 83 -10.97 37.86 -5.60
CA ILE A 83 -10.11 37.26 -4.58
C ILE A 83 -10.23 35.73 -4.55
N CYS A 84 -11.44 35.16 -4.62
CA CYS A 84 -11.70 33.72 -4.55
C CYS A 84 -11.29 32.93 -5.82
N LYS A 85 -10.85 33.63 -6.87
CA LYS A 85 -10.35 33.02 -8.12
C LYS A 85 -8.83 32.91 -8.16
N LYS A 86 -8.13 33.41 -7.13
CA LYS A 86 -6.66 33.36 -7.07
C LYS A 86 -6.19 31.90 -6.97
N ASP A 87 -5.14 31.56 -7.72
CA ASP A 87 -4.60 30.20 -7.76
C ASP A 87 -4.09 29.71 -6.40
N VAL A 88 -3.55 30.62 -5.56
CA VAL A 88 -3.04 30.30 -4.22
C VAL A 88 -3.37 31.40 -3.22
N HIS A 89 -3.97 31.02 -2.09
CA HIS A 89 -4.29 31.87 -0.95
C HIS A 89 -3.37 31.55 0.23
N ASN A 90 -2.39 32.41 0.49
CA ASN A 90 -1.54 32.30 1.68
C ASN A 90 -2.22 33.00 2.85
N ILE A 91 -2.29 32.31 4.00
CA ILE A 91 -2.94 32.78 5.22
C ILE A 91 -2.00 32.61 6.40
N GLU A 92 -1.67 33.72 7.04
CA GLU A 92 -0.72 33.85 8.16
C GLU A 92 -1.41 34.22 9.48
N THR A 93 -2.68 34.65 9.45
CA THR A 93 -3.43 35.09 10.63
C THR A 93 -4.91 34.73 10.55
N ALA A 94 -5.56 34.52 11.70
CA ALA A 94 -7.01 34.31 11.76
C ALA A 94 -7.80 35.49 11.16
N GLY A 95 -7.26 36.72 11.23
CA GLY A 95 -7.88 37.91 10.61
C GLY A 95 -7.95 37.84 9.09
N GLN A 96 -6.88 37.39 8.42
CA GLN A 96 -6.88 37.16 6.96
C GLN A 96 -7.85 36.04 6.58
N LEU A 97 -7.86 34.94 7.35
CA LEU A 97 -8.76 33.81 7.12
C LEU A 97 -10.24 34.22 7.23
N TYR A 98 -10.57 35.01 8.25
CA TYR A 98 -11.91 35.58 8.44
C TYR A 98 -12.34 36.50 7.28
N GLN A 99 -11.45 37.39 6.80
CA GLN A 99 -11.73 38.25 5.64
C GLN A 99 -12.01 37.43 4.37
N LEU A 100 -11.26 36.34 4.15
CA LEU A 100 -11.49 35.43 3.04
C LEU A 100 -12.88 34.77 3.13
N GLN A 101 -13.29 34.31 4.31
CA GLN A 101 -14.60 33.68 4.55
C GLN A 101 -15.80 34.61 4.30
N GLN A 102 -15.66 35.91 4.56
CA GLN A 102 -16.72 36.88 4.23
C GLN A 102 -16.93 37.03 2.72
N SER A 103 -15.88 36.79 1.93
CA SER A 103 -15.89 36.96 0.47
C SER A 103 -16.15 35.65 -0.29
N CYS A 104 -15.70 34.52 0.26
CA CYS A 104 -15.59 33.24 -0.44
C CYS A 104 -16.34 32.12 0.26
N ARG A 105 -17.39 31.60 -0.39
CA ARG A 105 -17.98 30.29 -0.07
C ARG A 105 -17.26 29.15 -0.78
N SER A 106 -16.76 29.41 -1.98
CA SER A 106 -15.93 28.49 -2.76
C SER A 106 -14.62 29.20 -3.11
N ILE A 107 -13.50 28.51 -2.94
CA ILE A 107 -12.15 28.95 -3.31
C ILE A 107 -11.75 28.17 -4.56
N SER A 108 -11.33 28.86 -5.62
CA SER A 108 -11.02 28.24 -6.92
C SER A 108 -9.64 27.60 -6.96
N GLY A 109 -8.70 28.13 -6.18
CA GLY A 109 -7.32 27.64 -6.08
C GLY A 109 -7.04 26.90 -4.77
N THR A 110 -5.76 26.87 -4.40
CA THR A 110 -5.23 26.26 -3.17
C THR A 110 -5.31 27.24 -2.00
N LEU A 111 -5.67 26.73 -0.81
CA LEU A 111 -5.61 27.43 0.47
C LEU A 111 -4.40 26.92 1.27
N GLN A 112 -3.39 27.76 1.46
CA GLN A 112 -2.17 27.44 2.18
C GLN A 112 -2.09 28.27 3.48
N ILE A 113 -1.94 27.59 4.61
CA ILE A 113 -1.83 28.19 5.94
C ILE A 113 -0.41 27.95 6.46
N VAL A 114 0.33 29.04 6.67
CA VAL A 114 1.76 29.09 6.99
C VAL A 114 2.02 30.20 8.01
N ASP A 115 3.06 30.08 8.84
CA ASP A 115 3.43 31.07 9.87
C ASP A 115 2.29 31.53 10.81
N PHE A 116 1.26 30.68 10.95
CA PHE A 116 0.01 30.97 11.63
C PHE A 116 0.12 30.73 13.15
N MET A 117 0.04 31.82 13.92
CA MET A 117 0.27 31.82 15.38
C MET A 117 -1.01 31.62 16.22
N ASP A 118 -2.20 31.73 15.63
CA ASP A 118 -3.45 31.51 16.36
C ASP A 118 -3.67 30.00 16.61
N PRO A 119 -4.08 29.56 17.82
CA PRO A 119 -4.15 28.14 18.17
C PRO A 119 -5.33 27.39 17.53
N VAL A 120 -6.19 28.07 16.77
CA VAL A 120 -7.35 27.49 16.10
C VAL A 120 -7.43 27.99 14.67
N ILE A 121 -7.34 27.07 13.71
CA ILE A 121 -7.72 27.31 12.32
C ILE A 121 -9.21 27.04 12.22
N ASP A 122 -10.02 28.09 12.09
CA ASP A 122 -11.44 27.97 11.76
C ASP A 122 -11.65 28.35 10.30
N LEU A 123 -12.14 27.41 9.47
CA LEU A 123 -12.49 27.62 8.06
C LEU A 123 -13.90 28.22 7.88
N GLY A 124 -14.69 28.27 8.96
CA GLY A 124 -15.89 29.07 9.08
C GLY A 124 -16.91 28.87 7.96
N GLY A 125 -17.06 29.91 7.13
CA GLY A 125 -18.06 29.98 6.06
C GLY A 125 -17.69 29.29 4.75
N ILE A 126 -16.47 28.77 4.60
CA ILE A 126 -15.99 28.12 3.38
C ILE A 126 -16.67 26.75 3.23
N GLN A 127 -17.16 26.46 2.03
CA GLN A 127 -17.87 25.24 1.66
C GLN A 127 -17.07 24.36 0.71
N SER A 128 -16.28 24.94 -0.20
CA SER A 128 -15.37 24.16 -1.05
C SER A 128 -14.06 24.88 -1.33
N ILE A 129 -13.00 24.07 -1.48
CA ILE A 129 -11.69 24.49 -1.98
C ILE A 129 -11.44 23.61 -3.21
N ASN A 130 -11.31 24.18 -4.40
CA ASN A 130 -11.17 23.39 -5.63
C ASN A 130 -9.72 22.94 -5.88
N GLY A 131 -8.74 23.64 -5.28
CA GLY A 131 -7.34 23.18 -5.19
C GLY A 131 -7.07 22.38 -3.92
N ASP A 132 -5.85 22.54 -3.39
CA ASP A 132 -5.40 21.90 -2.16
C ASP A 132 -5.78 22.70 -0.90
N LEU A 133 -5.87 22.02 0.24
CA LEU A 133 -5.82 22.60 1.59
C LEU A 133 -4.50 22.18 2.24
N ILE A 134 -3.56 23.10 2.34
CA ILE A 134 -2.20 22.85 2.85
C ILE A 134 -2.02 23.55 4.18
N ILE A 135 -1.76 22.77 5.24
CA ILE A 135 -1.53 23.26 6.60
C ILE A 135 -0.25 22.61 7.12
N GLU A 136 0.83 23.37 7.24
CA GLU A 136 2.16 22.78 7.51
C GLU A 136 3.05 23.63 8.42
N ASN A 137 3.84 22.96 9.26
CA ASN A 137 4.82 23.55 10.18
C ASN A 137 4.23 24.55 11.20
N LEU A 138 3.04 24.27 11.75
CA LEU A 138 2.33 25.14 12.69
C LEU A 138 2.28 24.53 14.11
N PRO A 139 3.35 24.68 14.93
CA PRO A 139 3.42 24.06 16.26
C PRO A 139 2.42 24.66 17.27
N GLU A 140 1.91 25.87 17.04
CA GLU A 140 0.93 26.54 17.92
C GLU A 140 -0.52 26.08 17.67
N VAL A 141 -0.81 25.48 16.50
CA VAL A 141 -2.18 25.10 16.13
C VAL A 141 -2.61 23.85 16.91
N VAL A 142 -3.64 24.02 17.76
CA VAL A 142 -4.22 22.97 18.60
C VAL A 142 -5.48 22.36 17.99
N ARG A 143 -6.18 23.10 17.11
CA ARG A 143 -7.42 22.64 16.45
C ARG A 143 -7.55 23.16 15.02
N ILE A 144 -8.05 22.30 14.14
CA ILE A 144 -8.58 22.68 12.82
C ILE A 144 -10.10 22.41 12.84
N GLN A 145 -10.93 23.39 12.50
CA GLN A 145 -12.38 23.26 12.45
C GLN A 145 -12.98 23.91 11.20
N GLY A 146 -14.10 23.37 10.71
CA GLY A 146 -14.73 23.83 9.48
C GLY A 146 -16.07 23.15 9.26
N HIS A 147 -17.10 23.63 9.97
CA HIS A 147 -18.46 23.07 9.99
C HIS A 147 -19.11 22.93 8.60
N ASN A 148 -18.72 23.80 7.65
CA ASN A 148 -19.33 23.89 6.32
C ASN A 148 -18.48 23.30 5.19
N LEU A 149 -17.20 22.98 5.44
CA LEU A 149 -16.29 22.52 4.38
C LEU A 149 -16.73 21.13 3.91
N ALA A 150 -17.26 21.08 2.69
CA ALA A 150 -17.83 19.89 2.08
C ALA A 150 -16.84 19.16 1.16
N SER A 151 -15.98 19.90 0.46
CA SER A 151 -14.99 19.35 -0.46
C SER A 151 -13.66 20.10 -0.47
N VAL A 152 -12.58 19.34 -0.64
CA VAL A 152 -11.26 19.79 -1.11
C VAL A 152 -11.04 19.11 -2.48
N GLY A 153 -10.67 19.83 -3.53
CA GLY A 153 -10.57 19.24 -4.88
C GLY A 153 -9.26 18.47 -5.10
N GLY A 154 -8.20 18.89 -4.42
CA GLY A 154 -6.88 18.25 -4.43
C GLY A 154 -6.51 17.60 -3.10
N THR A 155 -5.36 18.02 -2.59
CA THR A 155 -4.71 17.48 -1.39
C THR A 155 -5.19 18.17 -0.13
N PHE A 156 -5.65 17.42 0.86
CA PHE A 156 -5.77 17.86 2.24
C PHE A 156 -4.52 17.42 3.01
N LYS A 157 -3.53 18.32 3.08
CA LYS A 157 -2.25 18.10 3.76
C LYS A 157 -2.28 18.69 5.18
N ILE A 158 -1.92 17.87 6.16
CA ILE A 158 -1.59 18.32 7.52
C ILE A 158 -0.22 17.74 7.88
N ASP A 159 0.78 18.60 8.03
CA ASP A 159 2.17 18.16 8.18
C ASP A 159 2.91 18.94 9.27
N SER A 160 3.48 18.22 10.23
CA SER A 160 4.33 18.81 11.27
C SER A 160 3.59 19.82 12.17
N LEU A 161 2.35 19.48 12.54
CA LEU A 161 1.53 20.20 13.53
C LEU A 161 1.60 19.47 14.88
N THR A 162 2.67 19.73 15.65
CA THR A 162 3.01 18.95 16.85
C THR A 162 2.06 19.10 18.03
N SER A 163 1.22 20.14 18.05
CA SER A 163 0.24 20.40 19.11
C SER A 163 -1.22 20.19 18.69
N LEU A 164 -1.46 19.78 17.44
CA LEU A 164 -2.81 19.57 16.91
C LEU A 164 -3.46 18.41 17.64
N THR A 165 -4.54 18.68 18.37
CA THR A 165 -5.30 17.67 19.13
C THR A 165 -6.54 17.17 18.40
N SER A 166 -7.14 18.03 17.57
CA SER A 166 -8.46 17.80 16.98
C SER A 166 -8.62 18.37 15.57
N VAL A 167 -9.21 17.57 14.67
CA VAL A 167 -9.68 17.98 13.34
C VAL A 167 -11.19 17.76 13.27
N TYR A 168 -11.95 18.84 13.03
CA TYR A 168 -13.42 18.83 13.04
C TYR A 168 -14.01 19.42 11.76
N LEU A 169 -14.25 18.54 10.77
CA LEU A 169 -14.74 18.85 9.43
C LEU A 169 -15.96 17.94 9.09
N PRO A 170 -17.07 18.02 9.84
CA PRO A 170 -18.17 17.04 9.78
C PRO A 170 -18.92 17.02 8.43
N ALA A 171 -18.74 18.05 7.59
CA ALA A 171 -19.32 18.11 6.24
C ALA A 171 -18.39 17.53 5.16
N LEU A 172 -17.09 17.33 5.45
CA LEU A 172 -16.08 17.00 4.45
C LEU A 172 -16.23 15.54 4.01
N HIS A 173 -16.68 15.36 2.77
CA HIS A 173 -16.96 14.05 2.17
C HIS A 173 -16.23 13.81 0.83
N HIS A 174 -15.42 14.77 0.37
CA HIS A 174 -14.72 14.68 -0.91
C HIS A 174 -13.32 15.28 -0.80
N PHE A 175 -12.30 14.49 -1.13
CA PHE A 175 -10.93 14.92 -1.36
C PHE A 175 -10.23 13.97 -2.33
N ASP A 176 -9.18 14.44 -3.02
CA ASP A 176 -8.36 13.56 -3.86
C ASP A 176 -7.31 12.84 -3.01
N VAL A 177 -6.59 13.59 -2.17
CA VAL A 177 -5.52 13.07 -1.32
C VAL A 177 -5.71 13.53 0.12
N MET A 178 -5.60 12.63 1.08
CA MET A 178 -5.40 12.93 2.50
C MET A 178 -3.96 12.57 2.86
N GLU A 179 -3.17 13.55 3.29
CA GLU A 179 -1.78 13.35 3.70
C GLU A 179 -1.56 13.97 5.08
N TRP A 180 -1.66 13.15 6.12
CA TRP A 180 -1.38 13.57 7.49
C TRP A 180 -0.11 12.92 8.01
N LYS A 181 0.85 13.75 8.41
CA LYS A 181 2.19 13.34 8.84
C LYS A 181 2.63 14.20 10.03
N VAL A 182 3.32 13.57 10.99
CA VAL A 182 3.93 14.28 12.14
C VAL A 182 2.89 15.14 12.89
N VAL A 183 1.79 14.49 13.30
CA VAL A 183 0.74 15.10 14.15
C VAL A 183 0.55 14.27 15.44
N PRO A 184 1.61 14.13 16.27
CA PRO A 184 1.68 13.15 17.36
C PRO A 184 0.67 13.37 18.48
N THR A 185 0.04 14.54 18.59
CA THR A 185 -1.01 14.82 19.58
C THR A 185 -2.44 14.67 19.05
N LEU A 186 -2.61 14.38 17.75
CA LEU A 186 -3.93 14.28 17.12
C LEU A 186 -4.63 13.03 17.64
N THR A 187 -5.69 13.24 18.41
CA THR A 187 -6.44 12.18 19.12
C THR A 187 -7.92 12.16 18.75
N SER A 188 -8.45 13.28 18.25
CA SER A 188 -9.85 13.42 17.85
C SER A 188 -9.96 13.76 16.37
N LEU A 189 -10.70 12.94 15.64
CA LEU A 189 -11.09 13.18 14.26
C LEU A 189 -12.61 13.18 14.13
N SER A 190 -13.15 14.14 13.39
CA SER A 190 -14.52 14.14 12.89
C SER A 190 -14.55 14.60 11.44
N LEU A 191 -14.88 13.68 10.54
CA LEU A 191 -15.19 13.94 9.12
C LEU A 191 -16.66 13.59 8.85
N ALA A 192 -17.12 13.74 7.61
CA ALA A 192 -18.39 13.14 7.23
C ALA A 192 -18.29 11.60 7.29
N PRO A 193 -19.34 10.88 7.76
CA PRO A 193 -19.33 9.42 7.82
C PRO A 193 -19.32 8.77 6.42
N ASN A 194 -19.79 9.50 5.40
CA ASN A 194 -19.93 9.01 4.04
C ASN A 194 -18.95 9.73 3.11
N ILE A 195 -17.65 9.47 3.26
CA ILE A 195 -16.65 9.97 2.29
C ILE A 195 -16.94 9.32 0.93
N SER A 196 -17.31 10.15 -0.04
CA SER A 196 -17.74 9.76 -1.39
C SER A 196 -16.59 9.70 -2.39
N HIS A 197 -15.46 10.34 -2.07
CA HIS A 197 -14.25 10.32 -2.90
C HIS A 197 -12.98 10.42 -2.05
N ALA A 198 -12.03 9.54 -2.36
CA ALA A 198 -10.63 9.60 -1.99
C ALA A 198 -9.84 8.79 -3.04
N LYS A 199 -8.63 9.23 -3.40
CA LYS A 199 -7.67 8.45 -4.21
C LYS A 199 -6.50 7.96 -3.37
N LYS A 200 -5.94 8.82 -2.51
CA LYS A 200 -4.80 8.47 -1.66
C LYS A 200 -5.06 8.86 -0.21
N VAL A 201 -4.79 7.94 0.72
CA VAL A 201 -4.89 8.17 2.17
C VAL A 201 -3.58 7.76 2.81
N THR A 202 -2.90 8.73 3.43
CA THR A 202 -1.71 8.51 4.25
C THR A 202 -1.93 9.11 5.63
N ILE A 203 -1.82 8.28 6.68
CA ILE A 203 -1.92 8.69 8.08
C ILE A 203 -0.69 8.17 8.81
N SER A 204 0.19 9.10 9.17
CA SER A 204 1.52 8.84 9.72
C SER A 204 1.76 9.62 11.00
N ASP A 205 2.32 8.95 12.01
CA ASP A 205 2.82 9.58 13.24
C ASP A 205 1.74 10.36 14.01
N THR A 206 0.57 9.73 14.17
CA THR A 206 -0.60 10.29 14.89
C THR A 206 -0.90 9.54 16.20
N SER A 207 -1.74 10.13 17.06
CA SER A 207 -2.32 9.47 18.24
C SER A 207 -3.79 9.11 18.06
N LEU A 208 -4.25 8.91 16.81
CA LEU A 208 -5.61 8.50 16.51
C LEU A 208 -5.82 7.04 16.95
N VAL A 209 -6.94 6.78 17.63
CA VAL A 209 -7.29 5.44 18.14
C VAL A 209 -7.82 4.51 17.03
N GLY A 210 -8.40 5.08 15.97
CA GLY A 210 -8.79 4.28 14.81
C GLY A 210 -9.36 5.11 13.67
N ILE A 211 -9.65 4.41 12.57
CA ILE A 211 -10.15 4.96 11.30
C ILE A 211 -11.27 4.07 10.78
N ASP A 212 -12.47 4.63 10.66
CA ASP A 212 -13.69 4.00 10.12
C ASP A 212 -14.33 4.79 8.96
N VAL A 213 -13.83 6.00 8.67
CA VAL A 213 -14.36 6.90 7.62
C VAL A 213 -14.21 6.38 6.17
N LEU A 214 -13.57 5.22 5.98
CA LEU A 214 -13.28 4.62 4.66
C LEU A 214 -14.29 3.51 4.26
N GLU A 215 -15.47 3.48 4.88
CA GLU A 215 -16.51 2.47 4.62
C GLU A 215 -17.23 2.61 3.27
N ASN A 216 -17.21 3.78 2.63
CA ASN A 216 -17.91 4.04 1.36
C ASN A 216 -16.97 4.11 0.13
N ILE A 217 -15.66 3.97 0.34
CA ILE A 217 -14.65 4.04 -0.72
C ILE A 217 -14.39 2.62 -1.26
N GLU A 218 -14.66 2.40 -2.54
CA GLU A 218 -14.47 1.09 -3.18
C GLU A 218 -13.08 0.92 -3.80
N ASP A 219 -12.42 1.98 -4.25
CA ASP A 219 -11.14 1.92 -4.95
C ASP A 219 -10.20 3.03 -4.41
N LEU A 220 -8.93 2.69 -4.19
CA LEU A 220 -7.86 3.62 -3.81
C LEU A 220 -6.63 3.40 -4.68
N GLU A 221 -5.81 4.43 -4.84
CA GLU A 221 -4.44 4.30 -5.36
C GLU A 221 -3.49 3.94 -4.20
N ILE A 222 -3.49 4.71 -3.11
CA ILE A 222 -2.67 4.45 -1.91
C ILE A 222 -3.54 4.40 -0.66
N LEU A 223 -3.31 3.39 0.18
CA LEU A 223 -3.68 3.38 1.59
C LEU A 223 -2.44 3.04 2.42
N ASN A 224 -1.92 4.04 3.15
CA ASN A 224 -0.72 3.90 3.97
C ASN A 224 -0.98 4.38 5.42
N ILE A 225 -1.06 3.43 6.34
CA ILE A 225 -1.35 3.68 7.77
C ILE A 225 -0.14 3.21 8.58
N ASN A 226 0.67 4.15 9.07
CA ASN A 226 1.94 3.81 9.71
C ASN A 226 2.34 4.70 10.90
N ASN A 227 3.18 4.19 11.80
CA ASN A 227 3.68 4.89 12.99
C ASN A 227 2.59 5.42 13.95
N ASN A 228 1.35 4.93 13.87
CA ASN A 228 0.26 5.39 14.74
C ASN A 228 0.21 4.54 16.02
N ARG A 229 1.02 4.92 17.00
CA ARG A 229 1.28 4.14 18.23
C ARG A 229 0.02 3.74 19.03
N TYR A 230 -1.05 4.52 18.91
CA TYR A 230 -2.31 4.33 19.64
C TYR A 230 -3.46 3.81 18.76
N MET A 231 -3.20 3.48 17.49
CA MET A 231 -4.25 3.06 16.56
C MET A 231 -4.61 1.58 16.74
N GLU A 232 -5.73 1.33 17.41
CA GLU A 232 -6.26 0.02 17.76
C GLU A 232 -7.17 -0.58 16.67
N TYR A 233 -7.75 0.22 15.76
CA TYR A 233 -8.58 -0.30 14.67
C TYR A 233 -8.48 0.47 13.34
N VAL A 234 -8.57 -0.26 12.23
CA VAL A 234 -8.75 0.29 10.87
C VAL A 234 -9.83 -0.50 10.15
N LYS A 235 -10.88 0.19 9.68
CA LYS A 235 -11.99 -0.40 8.93
C LYS A 235 -12.08 0.21 7.53
N SER A 236 -12.22 -0.62 6.51
CA SER A 236 -12.47 -0.16 5.14
C SER A 236 -13.18 -1.22 4.30
N ASN A 237 -14.09 -0.76 3.43
CA ASN A 237 -14.74 -1.62 2.43
C ASN A 237 -14.04 -1.55 1.06
N VAL A 238 -12.82 -1.02 0.99
CA VAL A 238 -12.05 -0.94 -0.24
C VAL A 238 -11.92 -2.31 -0.91
N LYS A 239 -12.23 -2.35 -2.20
CA LYS A 239 -12.20 -3.53 -3.08
C LYS A 239 -10.87 -3.61 -3.84
N GLN A 240 -10.29 -2.47 -4.22
CA GLN A 240 -9.04 -2.41 -5.00
C GLN A 240 -8.06 -1.34 -4.47
N VAL A 241 -6.77 -1.66 -4.45
CA VAL A 241 -5.70 -0.68 -4.15
C VAL A 241 -4.61 -0.69 -5.23
N HIS A 242 -4.56 0.35 -6.07
CA HIS A 242 -3.85 0.39 -7.37
C HIS A 242 -2.34 0.62 -7.30
N GLU A 243 -1.81 1.22 -6.25
CA GLU A 243 -0.36 1.44 -6.08
C GLU A 243 0.17 0.68 -4.87
N GLN A 244 -0.32 0.98 -3.66
CA GLN A 244 0.21 0.45 -2.39
C GLN A 244 -0.86 0.39 -1.29
N LEU A 245 -1.01 -0.79 -0.68
CA LEU A 245 -1.67 -1.01 0.60
C LEU A 245 -0.60 -1.36 1.65
N SER A 246 -0.38 -0.48 2.62
CA SER A 246 0.67 -0.63 3.63
C SER A 246 0.13 -0.31 5.03
N ILE A 247 0.30 -1.27 5.94
CA ILE A 247 -0.05 -1.11 7.36
C ILE A 247 1.18 -1.58 8.16
N SER A 248 1.77 -0.70 8.97
CA SER A 248 3.02 -1.00 9.68
C SER A 248 3.24 -0.12 10.91
N SER A 249 3.80 -0.68 11.99
CA SER A 249 4.28 0.10 13.15
C SER A 249 3.20 0.96 13.83
N ASN A 250 1.98 0.43 13.89
CA ASN A 250 0.85 1.01 14.63
C ASN A 250 0.76 0.40 16.04
N ALA A 251 -0.39 0.46 16.73
CA ALA A 251 -0.56 -0.20 18.02
C ALA A 251 -0.44 -1.73 17.88
N ARG A 252 0.10 -2.41 18.90
CA ARG A 252 0.37 -3.86 18.87
C ARG A 252 -0.91 -4.71 18.83
N GLU A 253 -1.99 -4.12 19.28
CA GLU A 253 -3.36 -4.61 19.36
C GLU A 253 -4.21 -4.26 18.11
N LEU A 254 -3.63 -3.57 17.11
CA LEU A 254 -4.33 -3.13 15.90
C LEU A 254 -5.13 -4.25 15.22
N GLN A 255 -6.43 -4.04 15.08
CA GLN A 255 -7.36 -4.89 14.33
C GLN A 255 -7.68 -4.24 12.98
N VAL A 256 -7.50 -4.98 11.89
CA VAL A 256 -7.76 -4.48 10.53
C VAL A 256 -8.90 -5.25 9.88
N GLU A 257 -10.00 -4.55 9.60
CA GLU A 257 -11.17 -5.07 8.92
C GLU A 257 -11.19 -4.59 7.45
N MET A 258 -10.84 -5.49 6.52
CA MET A 258 -10.91 -5.25 5.06
C MET A 258 -11.65 -6.40 4.34
N PRO A 259 -12.91 -6.71 4.71
CA PRO A 259 -13.62 -7.90 4.24
C PRO A 259 -13.92 -7.88 2.73
N SER A 260 -13.94 -6.69 2.13
CA SER A 260 -14.33 -6.46 0.74
C SER A 260 -13.16 -6.46 -0.25
N LEU A 261 -11.90 -6.50 0.21
CA LEU A 261 -10.72 -6.42 -0.64
C LEU A 261 -10.67 -7.59 -1.64
N LEU A 262 -10.71 -7.27 -2.94
CA LEU A 262 -10.67 -8.23 -4.06
C LEU A 262 -9.30 -8.29 -4.72
N TRP A 263 -8.58 -7.17 -4.76
CA TRP A 263 -7.34 -7.03 -5.52
C TRP A 263 -6.44 -5.97 -4.88
N ALA A 264 -5.13 -6.18 -4.89
CA ALA A 264 -4.15 -5.18 -4.47
C ALA A 264 -2.91 -5.18 -5.38
N ASN A 265 -2.33 -4.02 -5.63
CA ASN A 265 -1.11 -3.92 -6.42
C ASN A 265 0.12 -4.38 -5.63
N ASN A 266 0.35 -3.79 -4.46
CA ASN A 266 1.41 -4.20 -3.53
C ASN A 266 0.84 -4.17 -2.11
N LEU A 267 1.07 -5.22 -1.32
CA LEU A 267 0.41 -5.41 -0.04
C LEU A 267 1.42 -5.78 1.04
N THR A 268 1.65 -4.87 2.00
CA THR A 268 2.50 -5.10 3.18
C THR A 268 1.69 -4.93 4.46
N VAL A 269 1.76 -5.93 5.33
CA VAL A 269 1.05 -6.00 6.61
C VAL A 269 2.05 -6.32 7.71
N ARG A 270 2.27 -5.37 8.61
CA ARG A 270 3.25 -5.45 9.69
C ARG A 270 2.71 -4.94 11.02
N ASP A 271 3.14 -5.58 12.11
CA ASP A 271 2.82 -5.22 13.49
C ASP A 271 1.31 -5.27 13.84
N VAL A 272 0.51 -6.07 13.10
CA VAL A 272 -0.95 -6.17 13.26
C VAL A 272 -1.36 -7.31 14.20
N ALA A 273 -2.42 -7.13 14.98
CA ALA A 273 -2.97 -8.13 15.90
C ALA A 273 -4.00 -9.06 15.27
N SER A 274 -4.79 -8.57 14.31
CA SER A 274 -5.72 -9.38 13.52
C SER A 274 -5.98 -8.75 12.14
N ILE A 275 -5.97 -9.57 11.10
CA ILE A 275 -6.32 -9.20 9.72
C ILE A 275 -6.57 -10.48 8.91
N ASN A 276 -7.57 -10.45 8.03
CA ASN A 276 -7.85 -11.53 7.09
C ASN A 276 -8.39 -10.94 5.79
N PHE A 277 -8.14 -11.63 4.67
CA PHE A 277 -8.56 -11.18 3.34
C PHE A 277 -9.45 -12.25 2.67
N PRO A 278 -10.68 -12.46 3.19
CA PRO A 278 -11.54 -13.58 2.75
C PRO A 278 -11.93 -13.51 1.27
N ARG A 279 -11.85 -12.32 0.66
CA ARG A 279 -12.26 -12.09 -0.74
C ARG A 279 -11.11 -11.77 -1.70
N LEU A 280 -9.87 -11.64 -1.23
CA LEU A 280 -8.73 -11.24 -2.04
C LEU A 280 -8.40 -12.33 -3.07
N GLN A 281 -8.37 -11.97 -4.34
CA GLN A 281 -8.19 -12.92 -5.45
C GLN A 281 -6.84 -12.80 -6.15
N HIS A 282 -6.22 -11.62 -6.14
CA HIS A 282 -5.00 -11.34 -6.88
C HIS A 282 -4.15 -10.29 -6.18
N VAL A 283 -2.83 -10.48 -6.18
CA VAL A 283 -1.83 -9.45 -5.85
C VAL A 283 -0.87 -9.28 -7.02
N ASN A 284 -0.71 -8.05 -7.52
CA ASN A 284 0.03 -7.81 -8.77
C ASN A 284 1.57 -7.78 -8.58
N LYS A 285 2.03 -7.27 -7.44
CA LYS A 285 3.42 -7.28 -6.97
C LYS A 285 3.49 -8.18 -5.74
N SER A 286 4.14 -7.76 -4.65
CA SER A 286 4.38 -8.58 -3.49
C SER A 286 3.22 -8.60 -2.50
N LEU A 287 3.10 -9.72 -1.78
CA LEU A 287 2.30 -9.88 -0.58
C LEU A 287 3.24 -10.21 0.58
N GLU A 288 3.37 -9.30 1.54
CA GLU A 288 4.30 -9.42 2.66
C GLU A 288 3.58 -9.33 3.99
N ILE A 289 3.63 -10.42 4.75
CA ILE A 289 3.05 -10.59 6.08
C ILE A 289 4.22 -10.71 7.07
N ILE A 290 4.52 -9.63 7.79
CA ILE A 290 5.77 -9.48 8.55
C ILE A 290 5.52 -9.15 10.03
N GLU A 291 6.17 -9.83 10.97
CA GLU A 291 6.22 -9.44 12.40
C GLU A 291 4.84 -9.28 13.09
N ASN A 292 3.79 -9.94 12.59
CA ASN A 292 2.44 -9.83 13.14
C ASN A 292 2.22 -10.74 14.37
N ASN A 293 1.18 -10.40 15.15
CA ASN A 293 0.87 -10.97 16.46
C ASN A 293 -0.37 -11.90 16.45
N PHE A 294 -0.96 -12.17 15.28
CA PHE A 294 -2.05 -13.15 15.11
C PHE A 294 -1.55 -14.60 15.04
N GLU A 295 -2.48 -15.54 15.29
CA GLU A 295 -2.24 -16.99 15.26
C GLU A 295 -2.67 -17.65 13.95
N SER A 296 -3.56 -17.01 13.18
CA SER A 296 -4.01 -17.45 11.86
C SER A 296 -4.03 -16.30 10.84
N PHE A 297 -3.83 -16.64 9.56
CA PHE A 297 -3.98 -15.72 8.42
C PHE A 297 -4.62 -16.43 7.22
N GLU A 298 -5.69 -15.86 6.69
CA GLU A 298 -6.49 -16.45 5.62
C GLU A 298 -6.67 -15.53 4.41
N ALA A 299 -6.26 -16.03 3.23
CA ALA A 299 -6.58 -15.46 1.92
C ALA A 299 -7.02 -16.60 0.96
N PRO A 300 -8.13 -17.31 1.26
CA PRO A 300 -8.47 -18.58 0.62
C PRO A 300 -8.84 -18.43 -0.86
N LEU A 301 -9.21 -17.24 -1.33
CA LEU A 301 -9.56 -16.99 -2.72
C LEU A 301 -8.39 -16.47 -3.58
N LEU A 302 -7.21 -16.27 -2.99
CA LEU A 302 -6.03 -15.72 -3.68
C LEU A 302 -5.51 -16.76 -4.69
N LYS A 303 -5.44 -16.37 -5.96
CA LYS A 303 -5.08 -17.26 -7.09
C LYS A 303 -3.64 -17.07 -7.55
N THR A 304 -3.17 -15.83 -7.55
CA THR A 304 -1.89 -15.43 -8.18
C THR A 304 -1.24 -14.28 -7.43
N ILE A 305 0.10 -14.33 -7.34
CA ILE A 305 0.95 -13.25 -6.83
C ILE A 305 2.00 -12.94 -7.91
N GLY A 306 2.09 -11.70 -8.38
CA GLY A 306 3.02 -11.31 -9.45
C GLY A 306 4.42 -10.92 -8.96
N GLY A 307 4.58 -10.65 -7.67
CA GLY A 307 5.86 -10.44 -6.99
C GLY A 307 6.18 -11.57 -6.01
N THR A 308 6.78 -11.22 -4.88
CA THR A 308 7.18 -12.17 -3.84
C THR A 308 6.03 -12.41 -2.85
N LEU A 309 5.84 -13.66 -2.42
CA LEU A 309 5.07 -13.98 -1.22
C LEU A 309 6.01 -14.10 -0.03
N GLY A 310 5.88 -13.20 0.94
CA GLY A 310 6.62 -13.21 2.20
C GLY A 310 5.72 -13.50 3.40
N VAL A 311 6.05 -14.52 4.19
CA VAL A 311 5.50 -14.76 5.53
C VAL A 311 6.68 -14.83 6.48
N ILE A 312 6.94 -13.74 7.21
CA ILE A 312 8.23 -13.47 7.86
C ILE A 312 8.04 -13.06 9.32
N GLN A 313 8.73 -13.72 10.25
CA GLN A 313 8.82 -13.34 11.68
C GLN A 313 7.48 -13.25 12.44
N ASN A 314 6.40 -13.86 11.93
CA ASN A 314 5.11 -13.91 12.63
C ASN A 314 5.18 -15.01 13.70
N SER A 315 5.75 -14.68 14.86
CA SER A 315 6.18 -15.69 15.86
C SER A 315 5.04 -16.53 16.45
N ARG A 316 3.80 -16.03 16.42
CA ARG A 316 2.59 -16.73 16.89
C ARG A 316 1.82 -17.48 15.80
N LEU A 317 2.10 -17.19 14.54
CA LEU A 317 1.37 -17.72 13.39
C LEU A 317 1.54 -19.25 13.30
N ALA A 318 0.44 -19.96 13.47
CA ALA A 318 0.37 -21.43 13.41
C ALA A 318 -0.47 -21.91 12.22
N GLN A 319 -1.43 -21.11 11.75
CA GLN A 319 -2.35 -21.48 10.66
C GLN A 319 -2.27 -20.46 9.52
N VAL A 320 -2.07 -20.95 8.29
CA VAL A 320 -2.02 -20.11 7.08
C VAL A 320 -2.92 -20.76 6.03
N ASN A 321 -3.69 -19.96 5.29
CA ASN A 321 -4.54 -20.46 4.20
C ASN A 321 -4.32 -19.68 2.90
N PHE A 322 -3.52 -20.27 2.01
CA PHE A 322 -3.33 -19.85 0.62
C PHE A 322 -3.79 -20.96 -0.35
N SER A 323 -4.84 -21.69 0.02
CA SER A 323 -5.28 -22.94 -0.63
C SER A 323 -5.42 -22.87 -2.16
N ASN A 324 -5.90 -21.74 -2.71
CA ASN A 324 -6.10 -21.56 -4.15
C ASN A 324 -4.93 -20.89 -4.91
N VAL A 325 -3.79 -20.60 -4.26
CA VAL A 325 -2.66 -19.95 -4.95
C VAL A 325 -2.02 -20.95 -5.91
N THR A 326 -2.05 -20.62 -7.21
CA THR A 326 -1.53 -21.48 -8.29
C THR A 326 -0.16 -21.05 -8.81
N THR A 327 0.14 -19.75 -8.75
CA THR A 327 1.35 -19.16 -9.34
C THR A 327 1.86 -18.01 -8.48
N ILE A 328 3.17 -18.02 -8.23
CA ILE A 328 3.92 -16.91 -7.64
C ILE A 328 4.99 -16.53 -8.68
N GLN A 329 4.92 -15.35 -9.29
CA GLN A 329 5.87 -14.98 -10.36
C GLN A 329 7.22 -14.50 -9.80
N GLY A 330 7.25 -13.97 -8.58
CA GLY A 330 8.48 -13.66 -7.84
C GLY A 330 8.94 -14.83 -6.95
N GLY A 331 9.55 -14.50 -5.81
CA GLY A 331 10.04 -15.50 -4.85
C GLY A 331 8.98 -15.96 -3.84
N LEU A 332 9.32 -16.99 -3.07
CA LEU A 332 8.53 -17.44 -1.91
C LEU A 332 9.42 -17.50 -0.67
N MET A 333 9.12 -16.66 0.31
CA MET A 333 9.91 -16.48 1.53
C MET A 333 9.06 -16.83 2.76
N ILE A 334 9.37 -17.96 3.41
CA ILE A 334 8.75 -18.37 4.68
C ILE A 334 9.84 -18.42 5.75
N ALA A 335 9.96 -17.39 6.57
CA ALA A 335 11.12 -17.19 7.44
C ALA A 335 10.72 -16.88 8.89
N ASN A 336 11.33 -17.56 9.86
CA ASN A 336 11.27 -17.25 11.29
C ASN A 336 9.85 -17.21 11.91
N ASN A 337 8.91 -18.00 11.38
CA ASN A 337 7.58 -18.18 11.99
C ASN A 337 7.62 -19.40 12.92
N SER A 338 7.89 -19.19 14.21
CA SER A 338 8.24 -20.26 15.17
C SER A 338 7.19 -21.35 15.34
N ASN A 339 5.90 -21.00 15.19
CA ASN A 339 4.76 -21.90 15.35
C ASN A 339 4.33 -22.61 14.06
N ILE A 340 4.97 -22.33 12.91
CA ILE A 340 4.72 -23.07 11.67
C ILE A 340 5.57 -24.36 11.70
N GLU A 341 4.95 -25.46 12.13
CA GLU A 341 5.63 -26.77 12.19
C GLU A 341 5.77 -27.43 10.81
N LYS A 342 4.86 -27.15 9.87
CA LYS A 342 4.84 -27.70 8.51
C LYS A 342 4.43 -26.62 7.49
N ILE A 343 5.04 -26.66 6.31
CA ILE A 343 4.71 -25.75 5.20
C ILE A 343 3.91 -26.53 4.15
N ASP A 344 2.58 -26.55 4.28
CA ASP A 344 1.65 -27.27 3.39
C ASP A 344 0.42 -26.45 2.94
N PHE A 345 0.33 -25.18 3.35
CA PHE A 345 -0.76 -24.25 3.09
C PHE A 345 -0.85 -23.72 1.62
N LEU A 346 -0.12 -24.33 0.69
CA LEU A 346 -0.03 -23.98 -0.74
C LEU A 346 -0.27 -25.21 -1.66
N PRO A 347 -1.37 -25.98 -1.48
CA PRO A 347 -1.59 -27.25 -2.19
C PRO A 347 -1.78 -27.10 -3.71
N GLU A 348 -2.35 -25.99 -4.19
CA GLU A 348 -2.57 -25.73 -5.62
C GLU A 348 -1.37 -25.12 -6.36
N LEU A 349 -0.28 -24.78 -5.66
CA LEU A 349 0.86 -24.05 -6.22
C LEU A 349 1.60 -24.92 -7.27
N ARG A 350 1.79 -24.38 -8.48
CA ARG A 350 2.37 -25.09 -9.63
C ARG A 350 3.74 -24.54 -10.04
N GLU A 351 3.89 -23.22 -9.96
CA GLU A 351 5.05 -22.49 -10.44
C GLU A 351 5.46 -21.36 -9.48
N ILE A 352 6.76 -21.28 -9.22
CA ILE A 352 7.43 -20.15 -8.57
C ILE A 352 8.45 -19.58 -9.58
N GLY A 353 8.27 -18.32 -9.98
CA GLY A 353 9.08 -17.66 -11.01
C GLY A 353 10.42 -17.09 -10.50
N GLY A 354 10.64 -17.10 -9.18
CA GLY A 354 11.88 -16.76 -8.51
C GLY A 354 12.28 -17.75 -7.41
N ALA A 355 13.30 -17.37 -6.64
CA ALA A 355 13.92 -18.23 -5.63
C ALA A 355 13.00 -18.53 -4.43
N ILE A 356 13.24 -19.66 -3.77
CA ILE A 356 12.61 -19.99 -2.47
C ILE A 356 13.58 -19.78 -1.31
N GLN A 357 13.06 -19.28 -0.20
CA GLN A 357 13.78 -19.13 1.07
C GLN A 357 12.90 -19.58 2.23
N PHE A 358 13.18 -20.77 2.76
CA PHE A 358 12.55 -21.32 3.95
C PHE A 358 13.55 -21.35 5.10
N ILE A 359 13.25 -20.65 6.20
CA ILE A 359 14.12 -20.57 7.39
C ILE A 359 13.25 -20.71 8.64
N GLY A 360 13.55 -21.64 9.55
CA GLY A 360 12.82 -21.75 10.81
C GLY A 360 13.00 -23.07 11.56
N SER A 361 11.93 -23.53 12.20
CA SER A 361 11.84 -24.75 13.00
C SER A 361 10.95 -25.85 12.38
N PHE A 362 10.37 -25.60 11.21
CA PHE A 362 9.47 -26.53 10.53
C PHE A 362 10.15 -27.88 10.25
N HIS A 363 9.40 -28.98 10.40
CA HIS A 363 9.91 -30.34 10.21
C HIS A 363 9.55 -30.93 8.83
N ASP A 364 8.56 -30.37 8.13
CA ASP A 364 8.19 -30.84 6.79
C ASP A 364 7.69 -29.73 5.84
N THR A 365 7.72 -30.02 4.54
CA THR A 365 7.24 -29.17 3.45
C THR A 365 6.47 -30.01 2.43
N GLU A 366 5.27 -29.59 2.04
CA GLU A 366 4.40 -30.31 1.11
C GLU A 366 3.83 -29.39 0.03
N PHE A 367 4.14 -29.69 -1.24
CA PHE A 367 3.69 -28.93 -2.41
C PHE A 367 3.29 -29.90 -3.53
N PRO A 368 2.12 -30.56 -3.44
CA PRO A 368 1.80 -31.74 -4.25
C PRO A 368 1.71 -31.43 -5.76
N LYS A 369 1.36 -30.18 -6.12
CA LYS A 369 1.21 -29.71 -7.49
C LYS A 369 2.39 -28.88 -8.02
N LEU A 370 3.42 -28.61 -7.21
CA LEU A 370 4.57 -27.80 -7.61
C LEU A 370 5.44 -28.57 -8.61
N ARG A 371 5.73 -27.96 -9.76
CA ARG A 371 6.54 -28.57 -10.83
C ARG A 371 7.70 -27.72 -11.29
N LEU A 372 7.69 -26.42 -10.99
CA LEU A 372 8.70 -25.47 -11.43
C LEU A 372 9.02 -24.45 -10.34
N VAL A 373 10.31 -24.32 -10.03
CA VAL A 373 10.88 -23.18 -9.29
C VAL A 373 12.06 -22.66 -10.10
N ARG A 374 12.07 -21.36 -10.44
CA ARG A 374 13.18 -20.75 -11.17
C ARG A 374 14.19 -20.13 -10.22
N GLY A 375 15.48 -20.25 -10.53
CA GLY A 375 16.56 -19.76 -9.69
C GLY A 375 16.92 -20.74 -8.58
N SER A 376 17.18 -20.23 -7.38
CA SER A 376 17.81 -20.98 -6.28
C SER A 376 16.84 -21.38 -5.17
N ALA A 377 17.22 -22.40 -4.38
CA ALA A 377 16.48 -22.85 -3.21
C ALA A 377 17.37 -22.78 -1.96
N LEU A 378 16.92 -22.03 -0.95
CA LEU A 378 17.53 -21.99 0.37
C LEU A 378 16.53 -22.53 1.39
N VAL A 379 16.79 -23.71 1.93
CA VAL A 379 15.94 -24.38 2.93
C VAL A 379 16.80 -24.63 4.18
N ARG A 380 16.44 -24.06 5.32
CA ARG A 380 17.18 -24.19 6.57
C ARG A 380 16.22 -24.37 7.73
N THR A 381 16.26 -25.54 8.35
CA THR A 381 15.51 -25.81 9.58
C THR A 381 16.43 -26.30 10.70
N THR A 382 16.05 -25.98 11.94
CA THR A 382 16.65 -26.57 13.15
C THR A 382 16.22 -28.01 13.38
N SER A 383 15.11 -28.45 12.78
CA SER A 383 14.63 -29.84 12.85
C SER A 383 15.54 -30.78 12.05
N SER A 384 15.84 -31.96 12.60
CA SER A 384 16.53 -33.04 11.88
C SER A 384 15.60 -33.97 11.10
N ALA A 385 14.28 -33.76 11.19
CA ALA A 385 13.29 -34.62 10.54
C ALA A 385 12.97 -34.23 9.08
N LEU A 386 13.42 -33.05 8.63
CA LEU A 386 13.18 -32.60 7.26
C LEU A 386 14.04 -33.39 6.26
N ASP A 387 13.39 -34.04 5.31
CA ASP A 387 14.04 -34.70 4.17
C ASP A 387 14.50 -33.66 3.12
N CYS A 388 15.81 -33.43 3.06
CA CYS A 388 16.43 -32.58 2.05
C CYS A 388 16.40 -33.18 0.63
N GLY A 389 16.22 -34.51 0.49
CA GLY A 389 16.13 -35.19 -0.80
C GLY A 389 14.99 -34.69 -1.67
N LYS A 390 13.86 -34.32 -1.05
CA LYS A 390 12.68 -33.68 -1.69
C LYS A 390 13.04 -32.49 -2.60
N TRP A 391 14.09 -31.75 -2.27
CA TRP A 391 14.49 -30.53 -2.98
C TRP A 391 15.58 -30.72 -4.03
N ILE A 392 16.27 -31.86 -4.03
CA ILE A 392 17.49 -32.06 -4.81
C ILE A 392 17.19 -32.84 -6.08
N THR A 393 16.61 -34.04 -5.96
CA THR A 393 16.17 -34.84 -7.10
C THR A 393 14.99 -35.72 -6.70
N PRO A 394 13.81 -35.61 -7.33
CA PRO A 394 12.76 -36.62 -7.21
C PRO A 394 13.26 -37.98 -7.71
N ALA A 395 12.67 -39.08 -7.23
CA ALA A 395 13.09 -40.44 -7.59
C ALA A 395 13.07 -40.76 -9.11
N THR A 396 12.40 -39.94 -9.92
CA THR A 396 12.51 -39.93 -11.39
C THR A 396 12.52 -38.50 -11.95
N GLY A 397 13.45 -38.20 -12.86
CA GLY A 397 13.45 -36.99 -13.70
C GLY A 397 14.22 -35.78 -13.16
N ASN A 398 13.87 -34.59 -13.67
CA ASN A 398 14.60 -33.33 -13.43
C ASN A 398 14.09 -32.58 -12.18
N SER A 399 15.01 -31.95 -11.43
CA SER A 399 15.00 -31.45 -10.03
C SER A 399 13.82 -30.58 -9.49
N ILE A 400 12.75 -30.30 -10.24
CA ILE A 400 11.80 -29.16 -10.12
C ILE A 400 12.41 -27.74 -10.06
N ILE A 401 13.55 -27.53 -9.38
CA ILE A 401 14.36 -26.31 -9.40
C ILE A 401 15.07 -26.16 -10.76
N ARG A 402 15.20 -24.93 -11.29
CA ARG A 402 15.79 -24.63 -12.60
C ARG A 402 16.77 -23.45 -12.54
N GLY A 403 18.02 -23.68 -12.95
CA GLY A 403 19.02 -22.62 -13.17
C GLY A 403 19.62 -22.00 -11.90
N GLY A 404 19.87 -22.79 -10.85
CA GLY A 404 20.33 -22.23 -9.58
C GLY A 404 21.04 -23.20 -8.64
N ARG A 405 21.26 -22.72 -7.41
CA ARG A 405 21.87 -23.49 -6.32
C ARG A 405 20.80 -23.93 -5.34
N ILE A 406 20.89 -25.16 -4.87
CA ILE A 406 20.07 -25.70 -3.79
C ILE A 406 20.98 -25.78 -2.56
N VAL A 407 20.53 -25.24 -1.43
CA VAL A 407 21.18 -25.38 -0.13
C VAL A 407 20.10 -25.78 0.86
N CYS A 408 20.11 -27.04 1.28
CA CYS A 408 19.22 -27.57 2.29
C CYS A 408 20.02 -27.88 3.57
N THR A 409 19.57 -27.40 4.72
CA THR A 409 20.13 -27.73 6.04
C THR A 409 18.99 -28.22 6.93
N SER A 410 19.14 -29.45 7.44
CA SER A 410 18.19 -30.16 8.30
C SER A 410 18.94 -30.58 9.55
N GLY A 411 18.79 -29.82 10.63
CA GLY A 411 19.55 -30.00 11.87
C GLY A 411 21.06 -29.94 11.64
N GLN A 412 21.72 -31.10 11.71
CA GLN A 412 23.17 -31.25 11.50
C GLN A 412 23.55 -31.80 10.10
N SER A 413 22.60 -32.12 9.22
CA SER A 413 22.92 -32.42 7.81
C SER A 413 22.81 -31.16 6.96
N ARG A 414 23.75 -31.01 6.02
CA ARG A 414 23.72 -29.98 4.99
C ARG A 414 23.97 -30.60 3.63
N ASN A 415 22.99 -30.43 2.75
CA ASN A 415 23.06 -30.80 1.36
C ASN A 415 23.18 -29.56 0.47
N ILE A 416 24.07 -29.62 -0.52
CA ILE A 416 24.30 -28.57 -1.51
C ILE A 416 24.21 -29.21 -2.89
N ALA A 417 23.41 -28.63 -3.77
CA ALA A 417 23.37 -29.03 -5.17
C ALA A 417 23.45 -27.83 -6.11
N ARG A 418 23.84 -28.08 -7.36
CA ARG A 418 23.74 -27.12 -8.47
C ARG A 418 22.93 -27.75 -9.58
N VAL A 419 22.00 -26.99 -10.16
CA VAL A 419 21.14 -27.47 -11.25
C VAL A 419 21.18 -26.54 -12.44
N SER A 420 21.15 -27.11 -13.64
CA SER A 420 21.06 -26.40 -14.91
C SER A 420 19.68 -25.77 -15.12
N GLU A 421 19.55 -24.94 -16.15
CA GLU A 421 18.28 -24.32 -16.57
C GLU A 421 17.20 -25.32 -16.96
N ASP A 422 17.57 -26.49 -17.49
CA ASP A 422 16.64 -27.61 -17.76
C ASP A 422 16.41 -28.52 -16.53
N GLY A 423 17.12 -28.28 -15.43
CA GLY A 423 16.93 -28.98 -14.15
C GLY A 423 17.70 -30.28 -14.00
N LYS A 424 18.76 -30.48 -14.76
CA LYS A 424 19.73 -31.57 -14.55
C LYS A 424 20.63 -31.21 -13.37
N LEU A 425 20.92 -32.21 -12.55
CA LEU A 425 21.89 -32.11 -11.47
C LEU A 425 23.31 -32.01 -12.05
N LEU A 426 24.05 -30.98 -11.66
CA LEU A 426 25.41 -30.70 -12.13
C LEU A 426 26.47 -31.07 -11.09
N ASP A 427 26.15 -30.87 -9.82
CA ASP A 427 27.02 -31.13 -8.66
C ASP A 427 26.12 -31.40 -7.44
N HIS A 428 26.57 -32.28 -6.55
CA HIS A 428 25.90 -32.65 -5.31
C HIS A 428 26.92 -32.97 -4.21
N GLN A 429 26.79 -32.30 -3.07
CA GLN A 429 27.66 -32.47 -1.91
C GLN A 429 26.80 -32.52 -0.65
N GLU A 430 26.90 -33.63 0.08
CA GLU A 430 26.34 -33.76 1.43
C GLU A 430 27.45 -33.59 2.47
N THR A 431 27.14 -32.96 3.59
CA THR A 431 28.06 -32.75 4.72
C THR A 431 27.29 -32.90 6.01
N GLN A 432 27.71 -33.82 6.85
CA GLN A 432 27.19 -34.00 8.20
C GLN A 432 28.10 -33.26 9.20
N PHE A 433 27.52 -32.47 10.08
CA PHE A 433 28.25 -31.76 11.12
C PHE A 433 28.32 -32.62 12.39
N ASP A 434 29.51 -33.18 12.66
CA ASP A 434 29.78 -33.93 13.88
C ASP A 434 29.85 -33.00 15.10
N ILE A 435 28.72 -32.83 15.79
CA ILE A 435 28.75 -32.38 17.19
C ILE A 435 29.17 -33.58 18.03
N LYS A 436 30.46 -33.63 18.41
CA LYS A 436 30.87 -34.46 19.55
C LYS A 436 30.03 -34.06 20.76
N PRO A 437 29.27 -34.96 21.40
CA PRO A 437 28.65 -34.64 22.67
C PRO A 437 29.77 -34.31 23.65
N ASP A 438 29.65 -33.17 24.32
CA ASP A 438 30.61 -32.77 25.35
C ASP A 438 30.58 -33.85 26.43
N ALA A 439 31.70 -34.54 26.60
CA ALA A 439 31.77 -35.65 27.53
C ALA A 439 31.60 -35.09 28.94
N THR A 440 30.60 -35.60 29.67
CA THR A 440 30.36 -35.20 31.06
C THR A 440 31.48 -35.70 31.95
N ASP A 441 32.59 -34.96 31.98
CA ASP A 441 33.75 -35.28 32.79
C ASP A 441 33.40 -35.02 34.26
N LYS A 442 33.18 -36.13 34.99
CA LYS A 442 32.92 -36.12 36.43
C LYS A 442 34.23 -35.87 37.18
N THR A 443 34.70 -34.64 37.20
CA THR A 443 35.80 -34.24 38.10
C THR A 443 35.28 -33.53 39.34
N ASN A 444 35.71 -34.02 40.50
CA ASN A 444 35.26 -33.58 41.82
C ASN A 444 35.45 -32.08 42.08
N VAL A 445 34.58 -31.52 42.91
CA VAL A 445 34.79 -30.20 43.54
C VAL A 445 36.00 -30.30 44.47
N GLY A 446 37.15 -29.82 43.99
CA GLY A 446 38.38 -29.63 44.74
C GLY A 446 38.84 -28.19 44.57
N SER A 447 39.05 -27.49 45.69
CA SER A 447 39.42 -26.07 45.68
C SER A 447 40.83 -25.83 45.15
N SER A 448 40.99 -24.75 44.35
CA SER A 448 41.84 -23.58 44.68
C SER A 448 42.52 -22.91 43.47
N VAL A 449 42.88 -21.64 43.68
CA VAL A 449 43.79 -20.78 42.90
C VAL A 449 43.36 -20.42 41.46
N VAL A 450 42.97 -19.15 41.30
CA VAL A 450 42.94 -18.44 40.02
C VAL A 450 44.39 -18.13 39.60
N ASP A 451 44.92 -18.83 38.60
CA ASP A 451 46.18 -18.44 37.95
C ASP A 451 45.90 -17.42 36.84
N LYS A 452 46.46 -16.21 36.99
CA LYS A 452 46.06 -15.01 36.26
C LYS A 452 46.94 -14.73 35.03
N SER A 453 47.54 -15.78 34.45
CA SER A 453 48.67 -15.69 33.51
C SER A 453 48.37 -16.08 32.04
N LYS A 454 47.12 -16.38 31.68
CA LYS A 454 46.72 -16.69 30.28
C LYS A 454 45.51 -15.89 29.78
N ILE A 455 45.53 -14.58 29.97
CA ILE A 455 44.61 -13.64 29.31
C ILE A 455 45.31 -13.02 28.09
N SER A 456 45.22 -13.70 26.94
CA SER A 456 45.36 -13.09 25.62
C SER A 456 44.64 -13.95 24.57
N SER A 457 44.13 -13.30 23.52
CA SER A 457 43.43 -13.89 22.36
C SER A 457 42.10 -14.63 22.59
N PHE A 458 41.18 -14.12 23.44
CA PHE A 458 39.74 -14.39 23.28
C PHE A 458 38.93 -13.09 23.37
N GLY A 459 38.81 -12.41 22.22
CA GLY A 459 38.25 -11.05 22.15
C GLY A 459 37.84 -10.59 20.75
N TYR A 460 37.60 -11.51 19.80
CA TYR A 460 37.12 -11.20 18.44
C TYR A 460 36.27 -12.33 17.86
N SER A 461 35.00 -12.45 18.30
CA SER A 461 34.01 -13.29 17.60
C SER A 461 32.53 -12.89 17.78
N LEU A 462 32.20 -11.90 18.61
CA LEU A 462 30.81 -11.49 18.91
C LEU A 462 30.37 -10.16 18.27
N ALA A 463 31.11 -9.64 17.29
CA ALA A 463 30.86 -8.32 16.67
C ALA A 463 30.62 -8.33 15.14
N LEU A 464 30.38 -9.50 14.53
CA LEU A 464 30.17 -9.63 13.07
C LEU A 464 28.78 -10.17 12.67
N GLY A 465 27.84 -10.28 13.61
CA GLY A 465 26.45 -10.66 13.33
C GLY A 465 25.54 -9.53 12.85
N TRP A 466 25.98 -8.26 12.95
CA TRP A 466 25.11 -7.08 12.80
C TRP A 466 25.33 -6.25 11.52
N ALA A 467 26.29 -6.61 10.67
CA ALA A 467 26.71 -5.79 9.52
C ALA A 467 26.02 -6.12 8.18
N VAL A 468 25.16 -7.14 8.10
CA VAL A 468 24.54 -7.59 6.82
C VAL A 468 23.07 -7.15 6.68
N LEU A 469 22.42 -6.72 7.77
CA LEU A 469 21.02 -6.28 7.76
C LEU A 469 20.81 -4.79 7.38
N MET A 470 21.88 -4.01 7.25
CA MET A 470 21.83 -2.56 6.98
C MET A 470 21.97 -2.17 5.48
N MET A 471 22.13 -3.13 4.56
CA MET A 471 22.25 -2.81 3.11
C MET A 471 20.96 -2.96 2.30
N CYS A 472 19.84 -3.36 2.90
CA CYS A 472 18.52 -3.34 2.24
C CYS A 472 17.64 -2.13 2.63
N ALA A 473 18.12 -1.27 3.53
CA ALA A 473 17.38 -0.10 4.01
C ALA A 473 17.74 1.22 3.29
N THR A 474 18.65 1.19 2.31
CA THR A 474 19.16 2.37 1.59
C THR A 474 19.08 2.22 0.07
N SER A 475 17.90 1.82 -0.42
CA SER A 475 17.54 1.90 -1.84
C SER A 475 16.06 2.23 -2.08
N ILE A 476 15.48 3.06 -1.21
CA ILE A 476 14.23 3.80 -1.46
C ILE A 476 14.47 5.23 -0.96
N GLN A 477 14.83 6.11 -1.89
CA GLN A 477 14.80 7.57 -1.75
C GLN A 477 14.67 8.18 -3.15
#